data_AF-A0A1A8N123-F1
#
_entry.id   AF-A0A1A8N123-F1
#
_cell.length_a   1.000
_cell.length_b   1.000
_cell.length_c   1.000
_cell.angle_alpha   90.00
_cell.angle_beta   90.00
_cell.angle_gamma   90.00
#
_symmetry.space_group_name_H-M   'P 1'
#
loop_
_entity.id
_entity.type
_entity.pdbx_description
1 polymer ?
#
loop_
_entity_poly.entity_id
_entity_poly.type
_entity_poly.pdbx_seq_one_letter_code
_entity_poly.pdbx_strand_id
1 'polypeptide(L)'
;NKPLMVLFHLEDCPHSQALKKVFSENNEIQKTLDEDFIVLNLVYETTDKHLSPDGQYVPRIIFVDPTMTVRADITGRYSNRMYAYETGDIKLLITNMQKAKKLLKSE
;
A
#
# COMPACT_ATOMS: atom_id res chain seq x y z
N ASN A 1 8.81 -15.72 4.29
CA ASN A 1 7.62 -14.94 4.67
C ASN A 1 7.74 -13.51 4.21
N LYS A 2 7.06 -13.16 3.12
CA LYS A 2 7.00 -11.81 2.58
C LYS A 2 5.72 -11.12 3.06
N PRO A 3 5.76 -9.85 3.50
CA PRO A 3 4.54 -9.08 3.74
C PRO A 3 3.71 -8.94 2.46
N LEU A 4 2.41 -8.79 2.63
CA LEU A 4 1.47 -8.53 1.54
C LEU A 4 1.25 -7.02 1.41
N MET A 5 1.30 -6.52 0.18
CA MET A 5 0.92 -5.16 -0.18
C MET A 5 -0.36 -5.20 -0.99
N VAL A 6 -1.42 -4.58 -0.48
CA VAL A 6 -2.73 -4.52 -1.12
C VAL A 6 -2.93 -3.11 -1.70
N LEU A 7 -3.11 -3.02 -3.02
CA LEU A 7 -3.41 -1.78 -3.73
C LEU A 7 -4.87 -1.78 -4.17
N PHE A 8 -5.67 -0.93 -3.56
CA PHE A 8 -7.01 -0.59 -4.03
C PHE A 8 -6.93 0.58 -5.00
N HIS A 9 -7.48 0.40 -6.19
CA HIS A 9 -7.49 1.43 -7.24
C HIS A 9 -8.71 1.27 -8.14
N LEU A 10 -9.02 2.27 -8.95
CA LEU A 10 -10.01 2.16 -10.02
C LEU A 10 -9.36 2.53 -11.36
N GLU A 11 -9.81 1.90 -12.43
CA GLU A 11 -9.33 2.23 -13.78
C GLU A 11 -9.77 3.63 -14.20
N ASP A 12 -11.00 4.03 -13.86
CA ASP A 12 -11.57 5.34 -14.16
C ASP A 12 -11.44 6.31 -12.97
N CYS A 13 -10.24 6.39 -12.38
CA CYS A 13 -9.92 7.36 -11.34
C CYS A 13 -8.61 8.10 -11.67
N PRO A 14 -8.65 9.43 -11.87
CA PRO A 14 -7.45 10.21 -12.20
C PRO A 14 -6.32 10.07 -11.19
N HIS A 15 -6.64 10.01 -9.90
CA HIS A 15 -5.63 9.83 -8.83
C HIS A 15 -4.98 8.44 -8.89
N SER A 16 -5.77 7.39 -9.15
CA SER A 16 -5.24 6.03 -9.33
C SER A 16 -4.36 5.92 -10.56
N GLN A 17 -4.76 6.49 -11.70
CA GLN A 17 -3.97 6.49 -12.92
C GLN A 17 -2.64 7.24 -12.75
N ALA A 18 -2.68 8.42 -12.11
CA ALA A 18 -1.49 9.22 -11.86
C ALA A 18 -0.49 8.48 -10.96
N LEU A 19 -0.96 7.89 -9.84
CA LEU A 19 -0.12 7.10 -8.96
C LEU A 19 0.44 5.87 -9.67
N LYS A 20 -0.39 5.13 -10.41
CA LYS A 20 0.01 3.93 -11.16
C LYS A 20 1.19 4.21 -12.08
N LYS A 21 1.15 5.32 -12.82
CA LYS A 21 2.23 5.71 -13.74
C LYS A 21 3.57 5.86 -13.02
N VAL A 22 3.64 6.72 -12.00
CA VAL A 22 4.89 6.97 -11.26
C VAL A 22 5.34 5.74 -10.46
N PHE A 23 4.39 4.92 -10.01
CA PHE A 23 4.66 3.68 -9.28
C PHE A 23 5.30 2.62 -10.18
N SER A 24 4.79 2.44 -11.42
CA SER A 24 5.35 1.50 -12.39
C SER A 24 6.68 1.95 -12.98
N GLU A 25 6.89 3.26 -13.12
CA GLU A 25 8.14 3.81 -13.69
C GLU A 25 9.29 3.86 -12.66
N ASN A 26 9.01 3.64 -11.37
CA ASN A 26 10.02 3.70 -10.32
C ASN A 26 10.72 2.35 -10.10
N ASN A 27 11.96 2.24 -10.58
CA ASN A 27 12.77 1.02 -10.49
C ASN A 27 13.00 0.52 -9.05
N GLU A 28 13.11 1.42 -8.07
CA GLU A 28 13.32 1.05 -6.66
C GLU A 28 12.08 0.38 -6.07
N ILE A 29 10.89 0.92 -6.38
CA ILE A 29 9.61 0.30 -6.03
C ILE A 29 9.52 -1.07 -6.69
N GLN A 30 9.69 -1.16 -8.02
CA GLN A 30 9.54 -2.43 -8.75
C GLN A 30 10.48 -3.51 -8.18
N LYS A 31 11.76 -3.18 -7.96
CA LYS A 31 12.72 -4.10 -7.35
C LYS A 31 12.29 -4.56 -5.96
N THR A 32 11.84 -3.62 -5.11
CA THR A 32 11.40 -3.95 -3.74
C THR A 32 10.15 -4.84 -3.76
N LEU A 33 9.22 -4.63 -4.69
CA LEU A 33 8.03 -5.48 -4.82
C LEU A 33 8.41 -6.91 -5.20
N ASP A 34 9.26 -7.07 -6.21
CA ASP A 34 9.68 -8.39 -6.71
C ASP A 34 10.46 -9.18 -5.63
N GLU A 35 11.37 -8.51 -4.93
CA GLU A 35 12.25 -9.14 -3.95
C GLU A 35 11.56 -9.39 -2.61
N ASP A 36 10.74 -8.45 -2.12
CA ASP A 36 10.33 -8.42 -0.70
C ASP A 36 8.83 -8.55 -0.45
N PHE A 37 7.95 -8.37 -1.44
CA PHE A 37 6.49 -8.35 -1.21
C PHE A 37 5.74 -9.43 -1.99
N ILE A 38 4.56 -9.77 -1.48
CA ILE A 38 3.47 -10.30 -2.28
C ILE A 38 2.56 -9.12 -2.60
N VAL A 39 2.16 -8.95 -3.87
CA VAL A 39 1.36 -7.79 -4.30
C VAL A 39 -0.01 -8.24 -4.75
N LEU A 40 -1.05 -7.59 -4.23
CA LEU A 40 -2.44 -7.79 -4.63
C LEU A 40 -3.04 -6.47 -5.09
N ASN A 41 -3.42 -6.42 -6.37
CA ASN A 41 -4.13 -5.28 -6.94
C ASN A 41 -5.62 -5.58 -6.97
N LEU A 42 -6.42 -4.71 -6.39
CA LEU A 42 -7.88 -4.84 -6.31
C LEU A 42 -8.54 -3.62 -6.95
N VAL A 43 -9.50 -3.88 -7.83
CA VAL A 43 -10.37 -2.87 -8.45
C VAL A 43 -11.77 -2.84 -7.85
N TYR A 44 -11.99 -3.68 -6.83
CA TYR A 44 -13.21 -3.77 -6.03
C TYR A 44 -12.83 -3.93 -4.56
N GLU A 45 -13.71 -3.50 -3.67
CA GLU A 45 -13.51 -3.62 -2.23
C GLU A 45 -13.64 -5.08 -1.76
N THR A 46 -12.98 -5.39 -0.64
CA THR A 46 -13.11 -6.70 0.01
C THR A 46 -14.19 -6.66 1.09
N THR A 47 -14.60 -7.83 1.57
CA THR A 47 -15.47 -7.95 2.75
C THR A 47 -14.72 -7.71 4.07
N ASP A 48 -13.37 -7.66 4.03
CA ASP A 48 -12.53 -7.46 5.21
C ASP A 48 -12.45 -5.98 5.58
N LYS A 49 -13.10 -5.61 6.68
CA LYS A 49 -13.13 -4.25 7.21
C LYS A 49 -11.76 -3.76 7.68
N HIS A 50 -10.83 -4.66 8.01
CA HIS A 50 -9.47 -4.28 8.39
C HIS A 50 -8.67 -3.67 7.22
N LEU A 51 -9.12 -3.88 5.97
CA LEU A 51 -8.56 -3.27 4.76
C LEU A 51 -9.22 -1.93 4.37
N SER A 52 -10.11 -1.40 5.21
CA SER A 52 -10.74 -0.08 5.04
C SER A 52 -10.96 0.65 6.38
N PRO A 53 -9.95 0.74 7.27
CA PRO A 53 -10.13 1.25 8.64
C PRO A 53 -10.52 2.74 8.70
N ASP A 54 -10.24 3.51 7.65
CA ASP A 54 -10.57 4.94 7.53
C ASP A 54 -11.41 5.24 6.27
N GLY A 55 -12.05 4.22 5.69
CA GLY A 55 -12.95 4.33 4.55
C GLY A 55 -12.48 3.65 3.27
N GLN A 56 -13.32 3.75 2.23
CA GLN A 56 -13.18 3.05 0.95
C GLN A 56 -12.80 4.00 -0.19
N TYR A 57 -11.76 4.82 -0.01
CA TYR A 57 -11.24 5.71 -1.04
C TYR A 57 -10.15 5.02 -1.89
N VAL A 58 -9.93 5.53 -3.10
CA VAL A 58 -8.85 5.10 -3.98
C VAL A 58 -8.01 6.30 -4.47
N PRO A 59 -6.70 6.12 -4.76
CA PRO A 59 -5.92 4.92 -4.50
C PRO A 59 -5.62 4.74 -3.00
N ARG A 60 -5.54 3.48 -2.56
CA ARG A 60 -5.26 3.11 -1.17
C ARG A 60 -4.29 1.94 -1.10
N ILE A 61 -3.22 2.07 -0.33
CA ILE A 61 -2.17 1.06 -0.18
C ILE A 61 -2.09 0.61 1.28
N ILE A 62 -2.29 -0.68 1.50
CA ILE A 62 -2.25 -1.30 2.83
C ILE A 62 -1.17 -2.38 2.86
N PHE A 63 -0.42 -2.41 3.95
CA PHE A 63 0.57 -3.46 4.21
C PHE A 63 0.02 -4.44 5.25
N VAL A 64 0.19 -5.72 4.99
CA VAL A 64 -0.21 -6.82 5.88
C VAL A 64 1.03 -7.64 6.21
N ASP A 65 1.29 -7.80 7.50
CA ASP A 65 2.39 -8.61 7.99
C ASP A 65 2.11 -10.11 7.73
N PRO A 66 3.13 -10.98 7.56
CA PRO A 66 2.93 -12.42 7.41
C PRO A 66 2.15 -13.09 8.55
N THR A 67 2.03 -12.46 9.71
CA THR A 67 1.13 -12.85 10.81
C THR A 67 -0.36 -12.58 10.54
N MET A 68 -0.72 -12.17 9.32
CA MET A 68 -2.07 -11.73 8.91
C MET A 68 -2.56 -10.46 9.61
N THR A 69 -1.63 -9.67 10.17
CA THR A 69 -1.96 -8.41 10.85
C THR A 69 -1.81 -7.23 9.90
N VAL A 70 -2.85 -6.41 9.76
CA VAL A 70 -2.76 -5.13 9.03
C VAL A 70 -1.83 -4.18 9.77
N ARG A 71 -0.83 -3.63 9.07
CA ARG A 71 0.16 -2.69 9.60
C ARG A 71 -0.41 -1.27 9.69
N ALA A 72 -1.34 -1.06 10.61
CA ALA A 72 -2.00 0.22 10.83
C ALA A 72 -1.04 1.34 11.26
N ASP A 73 0.17 1.00 11.74
CA ASP A 73 1.25 1.93 12.07
C ASP A 73 1.96 2.53 10.84
N ILE A 74 1.63 2.07 9.63
CA ILE A 74 2.23 2.53 8.37
C ILE A 74 1.20 3.35 7.61
N THR A 75 1.31 4.67 7.74
CA THR A 75 0.39 5.63 7.13
C THR A 75 1.11 6.58 6.18
N GLY A 76 0.39 7.10 5.19
CA GLY A 76 0.76 8.21 4.34
C GLY A 76 0.66 9.56 5.06
N ARG A 77 0.64 10.63 4.28
CA ARG A 77 0.70 12.02 4.77
C ARG A 77 -0.66 12.57 5.23
N TYR A 78 -1.76 12.06 4.68
CA TYR A 78 -3.08 12.68 4.83
C TYR A 78 -3.82 12.09 6.03
N SER A 79 -4.08 12.90 7.06
CA SER A 79 -4.74 12.44 8.30
C SER A 79 -6.18 11.97 8.08
N ASN A 80 -6.86 12.49 7.07
CA ASN A 80 -8.22 12.10 6.69
C ASN A 80 -8.27 10.95 5.67
N ARG A 81 -7.11 10.53 5.15
CA ARG A 81 -6.93 9.43 4.18
C ARG A 81 -5.57 8.79 4.43
N MET A 82 -5.45 8.09 5.55
CA MET A 82 -4.19 7.62 6.13
C MET A 82 -3.41 6.66 5.24
N TYR A 83 -4.04 6.02 4.26
CA TYR A 83 -3.43 5.03 3.38
C TYR A 83 -3.42 5.49 1.90
N ALA A 84 -3.76 6.76 1.65
CA ALA A 84 -3.62 7.38 0.34
C ALA A 84 -2.17 7.86 0.13
N TYR A 85 -1.74 7.75 -1.12
CA TYR A 85 -0.45 8.27 -1.61
C TYR A 85 -0.71 8.99 -2.93
N GLU A 86 -0.17 10.20 -3.06
CA GLU A 86 -0.16 10.93 -4.32
C GLU A 86 1.18 10.78 -5.03
N THR A 87 1.28 11.30 -6.26
CA THR A 87 2.50 11.23 -7.06
C THR A 87 3.71 11.88 -6.37
N GLY A 88 3.49 12.88 -5.51
CA GLY A 88 4.52 13.53 -4.71
C GLY A 88 5.01 12.70 -3.51
N ASP A 89 4.30 11.64 -3.13
CA ASP A 89 4.58 10.86 -1.91
C ASP A 89 5.41 9.59 -2.18
N ILE A 90 5.92 9.39 -3.39
CA ILE A 90 6.67 8.18 -3.76
C ILE A 90 7.84 7.88 -2.81
N LYS A 91 8.56 8.91 -2.36
CA LYS A 91 9.66 8.74 -1.38
C LYS A 91 9.15 8.25 -0.02
N LEU A 92 7.99 8.74 0.41
CA LEU A 92 7.34 8.28 1.63
C LEU A 92 6.84 6.84 1.47
N LEU A 93 6.25 6.51 0.32
CA LEU A 93 5.81 5.15 0.01
C LEU A 93 6.97 4.16 0.08
N ILE A 94 8.12 4.48 -0.51
CA ILE A 94 9.35 3.65 -0.42
C ILE A 94 9.77 3.49 1.05
N THR A 95 9.78 4.57 1.83
CA THR A 95 10.10 4.50 3.27
C THR A 95 9.13 3.58 4.03
N ASN A 96 7.84 3.66 3.70
CA ASN A 96 6.80 2.83 4.28
C ASN A 96 6.93 1.35 3.86
N MET A 97 7.32 1.07 2.62
CA MET A 97 7.67 -0.28 2.17
C MET A 97 8.86 -0.83 2.98
N GLN A 98 9.91 -0.03 3.21
CA GLN A 98 11.04 -0.46 4.06
C GLN A 98 10.61 -0.71 5.51
N LYS A 99 9.64 0.04 6.04
CA LYS A 99 9.07 -0.19 7.36
C LYS A 99 8.22 -1.47 7.40
N ALA A 100 7.46 -1.77 6.35
CA ALA A 100 6.64 -2.97 6.24
C ALA A 100 7.49 -4.26 6.11
N LYS A 101 8.68 -4.17 5.54
CA LYS A 101 9.67 -5.28 5.51
C LYS A 101 10.14 -5.71 6.90
N LYS A 102 10.13 -4.79 7.87
CA LYS A 102 10.44 -5.11 9.27
C LYS A 102 9.22 -5.78 9.89
N LEU A 103 9.26 -7.11 9.89
CA LEU A 103 8.17 -7.94 10.40
C LEU A 103 7.90 -7.67 11.87
N LEU A 104 6.64 -7.84 12.27
CA LEU A 104 6.28 -7.81 13.68
C LEU A 104 6.98 -8.95 14.42
N LYS A 105 7.47 -8.68 15.62
CA LYS A 105 8.01 -9.75 16.47
C LYS A 105 6.84 -10.63 16.88
N SER A 106 6.95 -11.93 16.63
CA SER A 106 6.11 -12.92 17.32
C SER A 106 6.42 -12.82 18.82
N GLU A 107 5.40 -12.68 19.65
CA GLU A 107 5.49 -12.87 21.10
C GLU A 107 6.01 -14.29 21.43
#